data_AF-A0A1X1W2W0-F1
#
_entry.id   AF-A0A1X1W2W0-F1
#
_cell.length_a   1.000
_cell.length_b   1.000
_cell.length_c   1.000
_cell.angle_alpha   90.00
_cell.angle_beta   90.00
_cell.angle_gamma   90.00
#
_symmetry.space_group_name_H-M   'P 1'
#
loop_
_entity.id
_entity.type
_entity.pdbx_description
1 polymer ?
#
loop_
_entity_poly.entity_id
_entity_poly.type
_entity_poly.pdbx_seq_one_letter_code
_entity_poly.pdbx_strand_id
1 'polypeptide(L)'
;MTPKNPFTLRIGGVYSVAASVGTGATPAAPTPLLTAQGWSYRDITIMDSGAVAFTAQRVGRGAPDARVIQVLDKAASLPRTTVTDMAAKSICHETPRGGGVCYAVQGPAWGARNVLAYLDNSPEVHLIVTDVEGRDPRRVDTGVDSFAFPLYP
;
A
#
# COMPACT_ATOMS: atom_id res chain seq x y z
N MET A 1 2.45 -14.69 10.65
CA MET A 1 1.72 -13.95 9.60
C MET A 1 2.43 -14.21 8.28
N THR A 2 1.72 -14.77 7.29
CA THR A 2 2.28 -15.07 5.97
C THR A 2 2.63 -13.75 5.27
N PRO A 3 3.83 -13.59 4.67
CA PRO A 3 4.15 -12.37 3.92
C PRO A 3 3.09 -12.16 2.83
N LYS A 4 2.47 -10.97 2.83
CA LYS A 4 1.51 -10.57 1.80
C LYS A 4 2.30 -10.36 0.52
N ASN A 5 2.43 -11.41 -0.29
CA ASN A 5 3.24 -11.36 -1.50
C ASN A 5 2.69 -10.25 -2.42
N PRO A 6 3.53 -9.28 -2.83
CA PRO A 6 3.11 -8.30 -3.83
C PRO A 6 2.77 -9.06 -5.11
N PHE A 7 1.71 -8.65 -5.80
CA PHE A 7 1.45 -9.16 -7.14
C PHE A 7 2.07 -8.20 -8.15
N THR A 8 2.83 -8.77 -9.07
CA THR A 8 3.40 -8.05 -10.20
C THR A 8 2.46 -8.21 -11.38
N LEU A 9 2.08 -7.11 -12.04
CA LEU A 9 1.33 -7.22 -13.27
C LEU A 9 2.24 -7.82 -14.36
N ARG A 10 1.98 -9.08 -14.68
CA ARG A 10 2.40 -9.74 -15.92
C ARG A 10 1.17 -9.78 -16.83
N ILE A 11 1.40 -9.72 -18.14
CA ILE A 11 0.37 -9.64 -19.19
C ILE A 11 -0.87 -10.50 -18.83
N GLY A 12 -2.06 -9.89 -18.82
CA GLY A 12 -3.32 -10.61 -18.58
C GLY A 12 -3.85 -10.63 -17.13
N GLY A 13 -3.38 -9.74 -16.24
CA GLY A 13 -3.91 -9.62 -14.88
C GLY A 13 -5.41 -9.29 -14.86
N VAL A 14 -6.23 -10.26 -14.44
CA VAL A 14 -7.70 -10.19 -14.33
C VAL A 14 -8.10 -9.39 -13.09
N TYR A 15 -9.06 -8.49 -13.22
CA TYR A 15 -9.77 -7.85 -12.11
C TYR A 15 -11.21 -8.36 -12.04
N SER A 16 -11.92 -8.17 -10.92
CA SER A 16 -13.37 -7.93 -10.74
C SER A 16 -13.76 -8.19 -9.28
N VAL A 17 -14.57 -7.30 -8.69
CA VAL A 17 -15.60 -7.69 -7.73
C VAL A 17 -16.91 -7.10 -8.21
N ALA A 18 -17.88 -7.95 -8.54
CA ALA A 18 -19.28 -7.57 -8.61
C ALA A 18 -19.98 -8.25 -7.43
N ALA A 19 -20.53 -7.47 -6.49
CA ALA A 19 -21.37 -8.01 -5.43
C ALA A 19 -22.75 -7.37 -5.47
N SER A 20 -23.74 -8.16 -5.91
CA SER A 20 -25.00 -8.35 -5.18
C SER A 20 -25.72 -9.55 -5.80
N VAL A 21 -25.60 -10.71 -5.16
CA VAL A 21 -26.37 -11.91 -5.53
C VAL A 21 -27.79 -11.72 -5.01
N GLY A 22 -28.60 -10.97 -5.75
CA GLY A 22 -30.00 -10.72 -5.39
C GLY A 22 -30.96 -10.64 -6.58
N THR A 23 -30.45 -10.46 -7.80
CA THR A 23 -31.29 -10.13 -8.97
C THR A 23 -31.16 -11.10 -10.15
N GLY A 24 -30.34 -12.15 -10.05
CA GLY A 24 -30.12 -13.09 -11.16
C GLY A 24 -29.46 -12.47 -12.39
N ALA A 25 -28.94 -11.24 -12.29
CA ALA A 25 -28.26 -10.56 -13.38
C ALA A 25 -26.83 -11.08 -13.58
N THR A 26 -26.42 -11.23 -14.84
CA THR A 26 -25.05 -11.58 -15.21
C THR A 26 -24.08 -10.54 -14.64
N PRO A 27 -23.03 -10.94 -13.88
CA PRO A 27 -22.01 -10.00 -13.42
C PRO A 27 -21.41 -9.23 -14.59
N ALA A 28 -21.23 -7.91 -14.41
CA ALA A 28 -20.59 -7.08 -15.43
C ALA A 28 -19.18 -7.62 -15.75
N ALA A 29 -18.79 -7.53 -17.03
CA ALA A 29 -17.45 -7.91 -17.43
C ALA A 29 -16.42 -7.08 -16.64
N PRO A 30 -15.36 -7.70 -16.12
CA PRO A 30 -14.41 -6.95 -15.34
C PRO A 30 -13.67 -5.89 -16.14
N THR A 31 -13.53 -4.71 -15.57
CA THR A 31 -12.71 -3.64 -16.15
C THR A 31 -11.30 -3.69 -15.59
N PRO A 32 -10.25 -3.72 -16.44
CA PRO A 32 -8.87 -3.59 -15.97
C PRO A 32 -8.65 -2.23 -15.31
N LEU A 33 -8.28 -2.23 -14.03
CA LEU A 33 -8.09 -0.99 -13.26
C LEU A 33 -6.63 -0.50 -13.29
N LEU A 34 -5.68 -1.41 -13.48
CA LEU A 34 -4.25 -1.08 -13.60
C LEU A 34 -3.67 -1.83 -14.79
N THR A 35 -3.06 -1.07 -15.70
CA THR A 35 -2.55 -1.56 -16.99
C THR A 35 -1.06 -1.25 -17.19
N ALA A 36 -0.45 -0.50 -16.27
CA ALA A 36 0.94 -0.08 -16.37
C ALA A 36 1.89 -1.27 -16.10
N GLN A 37 2.56 -1.73 -17.15
CA GLN A 37 3.60 -2.75 -17.04
C GLN A 37 4.81 -2.26 -16.24
N GLY A 38 5.55 -3.19 -15.64
CA GLY A 38 6.74 -2.84 -14.84
C GLY A 38 6.40 -2.25 -13.48
N TRP A 39 5.18 -2.52 -12.96
CA TRP A 39 4.77 -2.15 -11.61
C TRP A 39 4.37 -3.38 -10.79
N SER A 40 4.68 -3.31 -9.50
CA SER A 40 4.18 -4.22 -8.47
C SER A 40 3.25 -3.46 -7.54
N TYR A 41 2.18 -4.14 -7.10
CA TYR A 41 1.14 -3.57 -6.26
C TYR A 41 0.97 -4.40 -5.00
N ARG A 42 0.73 -3.72 -3.87
CA ARG A 42 0.59 -4.33 -2.54
C ARG A 42 -0.25 -3.44 -1.62
N ASP A 43 -0.48 -3.90 -0.39
CA ASP A 43 -1.11 -3.12 0.68
C ASP A 43 -2.47 -2.51 0.29
N ILE A 44 -3.25 -3.27 -0.51
CA ILE A 44 -4.58 -2.86 -0.97
C ILE A 44 -5.53 -2.75 0.23
N THR A 45 -6.26 -1.63 0.28
CA THR A 45 -7.36 -1.37 1.20
C THR A 45 -8.55 -0.71 0.49
N ILE A 46 -9.75 -0.89 1.05
CA ILE A 46 -10.97 -0.18 0.64
C ILE A 46 -11.20 0.96 1.63
N MET A 47 -11.47 2.15 1.10
CA MET A 47 -11.74 3.35 1.88
C MET A 47 -13.23 3.51 2.19
N ASP A 48 -13.56 4.33 3.18
CA ASP A 48 -14.96 4.62 3.56
C ASP A 48 -15.78 5.20 2.40
N SER A 49 -15.13 5.90 1.46
CA SER A 49 -15.74 6.44 0.25
C SER A 49 -16.04 5.40 -0.84
N GLY A 50 -15.57 4.16 -0.67
CA GLY A 50 -15.57 3.11 -1.69
C GLY A 50 -14.40 3.22 -2.69
N ALA A 51 -13.48 4.17 -2.50
CA ALA A 51 -12.22 4.21 -3.24
C ALA A 51 -11.30 3.05 -2.82
N VAL A 52 -10.36 2.69 -3.70
CA VAL A 52 -9.36 1.65 -3.44
C VAL A 52 -7.99 2.31 -3.35
N ALA A 53 -7.32 2.14 -2.21
CA ALA A 53 -5.96 2.63 -1.99
C ALA A 53 -4.97 1.47 -1.99
N PHE A 54 -3.78 1.69 -2.55
CA PHE A 54 -2.76 0.66 -2.68
C PHE A 54 -1.36 1.27 -2.82
N THR A 55 -0.34 0.49 -2.48
CA THR A 55 1.05 0.83 -2.72
C THR A 55 1.47 0.33 -4.09
N ALA A 56 2.10 1.19 -4.89
CA ALA A 56 2.69 0.86 -6.17
C ALA A 56 4.22 1.07 -6.14
N GLN A 57 4.96 0.17 -6.78
CA GLN A 57 6.41 0.27 -6.91
C GLN A 57 6.83 -0.16 -8.31
N ARG A 58 7.73 0.62 -8.96
CA ARG A 58 8.34 0.19 -10.22
C ARG A 58 9.24 -1.03 -9.98
N VAL A 59 9.15 -1.99 -10.88
CA VAL A 59 9.95 -3.21 -10.87
C VAL A 59 10.67 -3.39 -12.19
N GLY A 60 11.92 -3.85 -12.11
CA GLY A 60 12.77 -4.04 -13.28
C GLY A 60 14.21 -3.61 -13.00
N ARG A 61 15.11 -3.92 -13.93
CA ARG A 61 16.52 -3.51 -13.85
C ARG A 61 16.60 -1.97 -13.85
N GLY A 62 17.26 -1.41 -12.85
CA GLY A 62 17.43 0.04 -12.71
C GLY A 62 16.19 0.80 -12.26
N ALA A 63 15.13 0.10 -11.83
CA ALA A 63 13.97 0.75 -11.21
C ALA A 63 14.39 1.38 -9.86
N PRO A 64 13.92 2.61 -9.55
CA PRO A 64 14.16 3.20 -8.25
C PRO A 64 13.47 2.37 -7.16
N ASP A 65 14.09 2.24 -5.99
CA ASP A 65 13.44 1.67 -4.80
C ASP A 65 12.51 2.69 -4.12
N ALA A 66 11.71 3.37 -4.93
CA ALA A 66 10.71 4.32 -4.49
C ALA A 66 9.34 3.65 -4.52
N ARG A 67 8.60 3.78 -3.41
CA ARG A 67 7.23 3.30 -3.30
C ARG A 67 6.30 4.49 -3.19
N VAL A 68 5.18 4.38 -3.89
CA VAL A 68 4.13 5.40 -3.91
C VAL A 68 2.83 4.84 -3.38
N ILE A 69 2.01 5.71 -2.79
CA ILE A 69 0.63 5.37 -2.45
C ILE A 69 -0.29 6.02 -3.47
N GLN A 70 -1.20 5.22 -4.00
CA GLN A 70 -2.17 5.63 -4.98
C GLN A 70 -3.59 5.31 -4.52
N VAL A 71 -4.51 6.15 -4.96
CA VAL A 71 -5.95 6.05 -4.69
C VAL A 71 -6.69 6.04 -6.01
N LEU A 72 -7.52 5.01 -6.21
CA LEU A 72 -8.45 4.90 -7.31
C LEU A 72 -9.87 5.18 -6.80
N ASP A 73 -10.43 6.33 -7.17
CA ASP A 73 -11.81 6.64 -6.78
C ASP A 73 -12.83 5.73 -7.47
N LYS A 74 -14.01 5.69 -6.86
CA LYS A 74 -15.19 5.12 -7.49
C LYS A 74 -15.45 5.78 -8.85
N ALA A 75 -15.59 4.96 -9.89
CA ALA A 75 -15.81 5.37 -11.28
C ALA A 75 -14.66 6.16 -11.94
N ALA A 76 -13.51 6.30 -11.28
CA ALA A 76 -12.31 6.81 -11.94
C ALA A 76 -11.66 5.72 -12.80
N SER A 77 -11.07 6.12 -13.93
CA SER A 77 -10.31 5.24 -14.82
C SER A 77 -8.81 5.24 -14.53
N LEU A 78 -8.32 6.22 -13.76
CA LEU A 78 -6.91 6.38 -13.43
C LEU A 78 -6.76 6.66 -11.94
N PRO A 79 -5.77 6.05 -11.27
CA PRO A 79 -5.47 6.36 -9.88
C PRO A 79 -4.73 7.69 -9.75
N ARG A 80 -4.99 8.42 -8.66
CA ARG A 80 -4.16 9.57 -8.23
C ARG A 80 -3.06 9.11 -7.29
N THR A 81 -1.90 9.77 -7.35
CA THR A 81 -0.81 9.54 -6.39
C THR A 81 -0.97 10.50 -5.21
N THR A 82 -0.90 9.97 -3.99
CA THR A 82 -1.04 10.76 -2.75
C THR A 82 0.25 10.80 -1.93
N VAL A 83 1.15 9.81 -2.12
CA VAL A 83 2.49 9.77 -1.51
C VAL A 83 3.51 9.30 -2.54
N THR A 84 4.66 9.96 -2.65
CA THR A 84 5.70 9.65 -3.67
C THR A 84 6.97 8.99 -3.13
N ASP A 85 7.27 9.17 -1.85
CA ASP A 85 8.58 8.84 -1.28
C ASP A 85 8.46 8.02 0.00
N MET A 86 7.80 6.87 -0.12
CA MET A 86 7.67 5.93 0.99
C MET A 86 8.89 5.01 1.08
N ALA A 87 9.47 4.93 2.27
CA ALA A 87 10.57 4.02 2.57
C ALA A 87 10.12 2.56 2.70
N ALA A 88 11.11 1.68 2.55
CA ALA A 88 11.01 0.25 2.76
C ALA A 88 11.85 -0.17 3.96
N LYS A 89 11.33 -0.05 5.19
CA LYS A 89 12.08 -0.49 6.38
C LYS A 89 11.84 -1.99 6.64
N SER A 90 12.91 -2.77 6.61
CA SER A 90 12.87 -4.18 7.00
C SER A 90 12.72 -4.32 8.51
N ILE A 91 11.84 -5.23 8.94
CA ILE A 91 11.68 -5.62 10.34
C ILE A 91 12.58 -6.82 10.57
N CYS A 92 13.58 -6.63 11.44
CA CYS A 92 14.63 -7.60 11.68
C CYS A 92 14.72 -7.96 13.17
N HIS A 93 15.06 -9.21 13.46
CA HIS A 93 15.37 -9.66 14.81
C HIS A 93 16.88 -9.88 14.91
N GLU A 94 17.52 -9.26 15.88
CA GLU A 94 18.91 -9.54 16.19
C GLU A 94 19.04 -10.90 16.88
N THR A 95 20.09 -11.62 16.53
CA THR A 95 20.42 -12.91 17.14
C THR A 95 21.47 -12.69 18.22
N PRO A 96 21.46 -13.46 19.32
CA PRO A 96 22.45 -13.33 20.39
C PRO A 96 23.91 -13.52 19.95
N ARG A 97 24.13 -14.07 18.75
CA ARG A 97 25.45 -14.33 18.16
C ARG A 97 25.93 -13.21 17.22
N GLY A 98 25.25 -12.07 17.16
CA GLY A 98 25.69 -10.91 16.39
C GLY A 98 25.33 -10.92 14.90
N GLY A 99 24.19 -11.52 14.53
CA GLY A 99 23.61 -11.42 13.18
C GLY A 99 22.12 -11.02 13.23
N GLY A 100 21.55 -10.51 12.14
CA GLY A 100 20.13 -10.13 12.07
C GLY A 100 19.37 -10.97 11.04
N VAL A 101 18.17 -11.44 11.39
CA VAL A 101 17.24 -12.07 10.45
C VAL A 101 16.05 -11.15 10.22
N CYS A 102 15.90 -10.67 8.99
CA CYS A 102 14.74 -9.88 8.58
C CYS A 102 13.62 -10.79 8.09
N TYR A 103 12.41 -10.59 8.59
CA TYR A 103 11.28 -11.47 8.33
C TYR A 103 10.07 -10.75 7.73
N ALA A 104 10.07 -9.41 7.73
CA ALA A 104 9.03 -8.60 7.11
C ALA A 104 9.59 -7.26 6.64
N VAL A 105 8.81 -6.53 5.86
CA VAL A 105 9.02 -5.12 5.54
C VAL A 105 7.79 -4.36 6.02
N GLN A 106 7.99 -3.30 6.78
CA GLN A 106 6.90 -2.45 7.24
C GLN A 106 6.25 -1.76 6.04
N GLY A 107 4.97 -2.04 5.83
CA GLY A 107 4.12 -1.35 4.84
C GLY A 107 3.38 -0.17 5.47
N PRO A 108 2.60 0.59 4.68
CA PRO A 108 1.70 1.59 5.22
C PRO A 108 0.62 0.92 6.07
N ALA A 109 0.18 1.62 7.11
CA ALA A 109 -0.95 1.21 7.92
C ALA A 109 -2.13 2.17 7.69
N TRP A 110 -3.33 1.60 7.58
CA TRP A 110 -4.57 2.34 7.40
C TRP A 110 -5.38 2.30 8.69
N GLY A 111 -5.77 3.47 9.17
CA GLY A 111 -6.60 3.65 10.35
C GLY A 111 -8.02 4.06 9.97
N ALA A 112 -8.87 4.16 10.99
CA ALA A 112 -10.24 4.64 10.82
C ALA A 112 -10.27 6.04 10.17
N ARG A 113 -11.35 6.33 9.42
CA ARG A 113 -11.56 7.62 8.75
C ARG A 113 -10.47 7.97 7.72
N ASN A 114 -9.92 6.95 7.07
CA ASN A 114 -8.88 7.06 6.05
C ASN A 114 -7.59 7.78 6.54
N VAL A 115 -7.25 7.59 7.82
CA VAL A 115 -5.95 8.01 8.34
C VAL A 115 -4.88 7.05 7.83
N LEU A 116 -3.76 7.58 7.38
CA LEU A 116 -2.65 6.84 6.79
C LEU A 116 -1.39 7.05 7.62
N ALA A 117 -0.71 5.96 7.95
CA ALA A 117 0.63 5.97 8.53
C ALA A 117 1.63 5.30 7.58
N TYR A 118 2.78 5.94 7.36
CA TYR A 118 3.85 5.39 6.51
C TYR A 118 5.23 5.91 6.96
N LEU A 119 6.31 5.27 6.50
CA LEU A 119 7.66 5.77 6.70
C LEU A 119 8.10 6.58 5.49
N ASP A 120 8.61 7.80 5.70
CA ASP A 120 9.20 8.58 4.61
C ASP A 120 10.60 8.08 4.24
N ASN A 121 11.07 8.44 3.04
CA ASN A 121 12.40 8.10 2.54
C ASN A 121 13.49 9.10 2.98
N SER A 122 13.30 9.79 4.10
CA SER A 122 14.34 10.64 4.69
C SER A 122 15.45 9.79 5.32
N PRO A 123 16.65 10.35 5.56
CA PRO A 123 17.73 9.63 6.23
C PRO A 123 17.34 9.05 7.60
N GLU A 124 16.45 9.74 8.32
CA GLU A 124 15.98 9.34 9.64
C GLU A 124 14.74 8.41 9.60
N VAL A 125 14.14 8.21 8.41
CA VAL A 125 12.98 7.34 8.17
C VAL A 125 11.85 7.64 9.16
N HIS A 126 11.27 8.84 9.03
CA HIS A 126 10.27 9.33 9.97
C HIS A 126 8.95 8.57 9.80
N LEU A 127 8.28 8.28 10.91
CA LEU A 127 6.87 7.89 10.89
C LEU A 127 6.01 9.12 10.59
N ILE A 128 5.37 9.10 9.42
CA ILE A 128 4.41 10.11 8.99
C ILE A 128 3.00 9.60 9.21
N VAL A 129 2.18 10.42 9.84
CA VAL A 129 0.72 10.23 9.91
C VAL A 129 0.04 11.37 9.19
N THR A 130 -0.85 11.04 8.25
CA THR A 130 -1.52 12.00 7.39
C THR A 130 -2.92 11.52 7.03
N ASP A 131 -3.72 12.36 6.39
CA ASP A 131 -4.93 11.88 5.72
C ASP A 131 -4.58 11.20 4.39
N VAL A 132 -5.52 10.43 3.85
CA VAL A 132 -5.35 9.71 2.58
C VAL A 132 -5.03 10.62 1.38
N GLU A 133 -5.41 11.90 1.44
CA GLU A 133 -5.10 12.89 0.41
C GLU A 133 -3.71 13.51 0.60
N GLY A 134 -2.96 13.06 1.62
CA GLY A 134 -1.64 13.57 1.95
C GLY A 134 -1.68 14.97 2.59
N ARG A 135 -2.84 15.43 3.08
CA ARG A 135 -2.98 16.75 3.70
C ARG A 135 -2.53 16.73 5.15
N ASP A 136 -1.89 17.83 5.56
CA ASP A 136 -1.41 18.06 6.92
C ASP A 136 -0.53 16.93 7.52
N PRO A 137 0.52 16.47 6.81
CA PRO A 137 1.35 15.38 7.30
C PRO A 137 2.04 15.75 8.61
N ARG A 138 1.93 14.85 9.59
CA ARG A 138 2.58 14.97 10.90
C ARG A 138 3.72 13.96 11.02
N ARG A 139 4.90 14.45 11.37
CA ARG A 139 6.03 13.63 11.80
C ARG A 139 5.80 13.24 13.25
N VAL A 140 5.62 11.95 13.50
CA VAL A 140 5.29 11.43 14.83
C VAL A 140 6.53 10.95 15.56
N ASP A 141 7.47 10.31 14.85
CA ASP A 141 8.64 9.69 15.48
C ASP A 141 9.77 9.43 14.47
N THR A 142 10.97 9.15 14.98
CA THR A 142 12.13 8.62 14.23
C THR A 142 12.51 7.23 14.77
N GLY A 143 13.06 6.37 13.91
CA GLY A 143 13.60 5.07 14.37
C GLY A 143 12.56 3.99 14.69
N VAL A 144 11.28 4.17 14.36
CA VAL A 144 10.22 3.18 14.60
C VAL A 144 10.52 1.85 13.91
N ASP A 145 10.54 0.74 14.65
CA ASP A 145 10.76 -0.60 14.08
C ASP A 145 9.52 -1.20 13.44
N SER A 146 8.34 -0.94 14.02
CA SER A 146 7.05 -1.33 13.44
C SER A 146 5.91 -0.45 13.95
N PHE A 147 4.83 -0.34 13.18
CA PHE A 147 3.62 0.38 13.59
C PHE A 147 2.36 -0.23 12.98
N ALA A 148 1.25 -0.06 13.69
CA ALA A 148 -0.08 -0.42 13.24
C ALA A 148 -1.11 0.47 13.94
N PHE A 149 -2.26 0.68 13.29
CA PHE A 149 -3.43 1.20 13.97
C PHE A 149 -4.15 0.06 14.71
N PRO A 150 -4.80 0.33 15.85
CA PRO A 150 -5.64 -0.65 16.52
C PRO A 150 -6.77 -1.08 15.59
N LEU A 151 -7.10 -2.38 15.60
CA LEU A 151 -8.09 -2.94 14.67
C LEU A 151 -9.50 -2.36 14.90
N TYR A 152 -9.82 -1.92 16.12
CA TYR A 152 -11.00 -1.13 16.52
C TYR A 152 -10.69 -0.51 17.91
N PRO A 153 -11.35 0.59 18.34
CA PRO A 153 -11.34 1.00 19.75
C PRO A 153 -12.09 0.01 20.65
#